data_AF-A0A2X7M270-F1
#
_entry.id   AF-A0A2X7M270-F1
#
_cell.length_a   1.000
_cell.length_b   1.000
_cell.length_c   1.000
_cell.angle_alpha   90.00
_cell.angle_beta   90.00
_cell.angle_gamma   90.00
#
_symmetry.space_group_name_H-M   'P 1'
#
loop_
_entity.id
_entity.type
_entity.pdbx_description
1 polymer ?
#
loop_
_entity_poly.entity_id
_entity_poly.type
_entity_poly.pdbx_seq_one_letter_code
_entity_poly.pdbx_strand_id
1 'polypeptide(L)'
;MPLRPSLEGFIRFVRDDMKVPVHAIADDDPTLECCFQSAMELIPHDQGLERLPVIYVRTVYNAAASFLLNFAPGSWFADLRKKLNLGKLATGIISAAADQGTSGSITISDALSNLSLLDLQMLQDPYGRQVVAVLMQMGTVWGYTP
;
A
#
# COMPACT_ATOMS: atom_id res chain seq x y z
N MET A 1 14.19 -18.09 16.09
CA MET A 1 12.78 -17.68 16.16
C MET A 1 12.36 -17.25 14.76
N PRO A 2 11.20 -17.68 14.22
CA PRO A 2 10.77 -17.23 12.90
C PRO A 2 10.58 -15.70 12.93
N LEU A 3 11.10 -15.01 11.92
CA LEU A 3 10.95 -13.56 11.77
C LEU A 3 9.45 -13.25 11.63
N ARG A 4 8.91 -12.42 12.54
CA ARG A 4 7.50 -12.01 12.55
C ARG A 4 7.38 -10.49 12.56
N PRO A 5 6.30 -9.93 11.98
CA PRO A 5 6.07 -8.50 12.07
C PRO A 5 5.90 -8.08 13.53
N SER A 6 6.46 -6.92 13.86
CA SER A 6 6.32 -6.28 15.17
C SER A 6 6.21 -4.78 14.98
N LEU A 7 5.56 -4.10 15.94
CA LEU A 7 5.45 -2.64 15.95
C LEU A 7 6.82 -1.98 15.99
N GLU A 8 7.74 -2.47 16.83
CA GLU A 8 9.11 -1.95 16.90
C GLU A 8 9.82 -2.05 15.54
N GLY A 9 9.69 -3.19 14.85
CA GLY A 9 10.27 -3.34 13.52
C GLY A 9 9.60 -2.46 12.47
N PHE A 10 8.29 -2.17 12.60
CA PHE A 10 7.61 -1.20 11.74
C PHE A 10 8.12 0.22 11.99
N ILE A 11 8.31 0.64 13.25
CA ILE A 11 8.90 1.94 13.58
C ILE A 11 10.29 2.05 12.96
N ARG A 12 11.13 1.01 13.07
CA ARG A 12 12.45 0.98 12.40
C ARG A 12 12.31 1.12 10.88
N PHE A 13 11.37 0.43 10.26
CA PHE A 13 11.08 0.57 8.82
C PHE A 13 10.71 2.02 8.45
N VAL A 14 9.89 2.69 9.26
CA VAL A 14 9.52 4.10 9.07
C VAL A 14 10.73 5.03 9.13
N ARG A 15 11.70 4.77 10.02
CA ARG A 15 12.92 5.59 10.14
C ARG A 15 13.98 5.26 9.09
N ASP A 16 14.21 3.98 8.84
CA ASP A 16 15.34 3.50 8.05
C ASP A 16 15.00 3.39 6.56
N ASP A 17 13.80 2.91 6.21
CA ASP A 17 13.40 2.72 4.82
C ASP A 17 12.59 3.92 4.32
N MET A 18 11.56 4.35 5.06
CA MET A 18 10.74 5.49 4.63
C MET A 18 11.40 6.85 4.86
N LYS A 19 12.45 6.91 5.68
CA LYS A 19 13.15 8.15 6.08
C LYS A 19 12.21 9.22 6.64
N VAL A 20 11.13 8.80 7.33
CA VAL A 20 10.23 9.73 8.01
C VAL A 20 10.90 10.21 9.29
N PRO A 21 11.12 11.51 9.48
CA PRO A 21 11.78 12.02 10.65
C PRO A 21 10.86 12.00 11.88
N VAL A 22 11.43 11.89 13.08
CA VAL A 22 10.68 11.85 14.35
C VAL A 22 9.85 13.13 14.58
N HIS A 23 10.28 14.28 14.07
CA HIS A 23 9.50 15.51 14.18
C HIS A 23 8.24 15.53 13.30
N ALA A 24 8.14 14.66 12.29
CA ALA A 24 6.94 14.53 11.46
C ALA A 24 5.89 13.63 12.13
N ILE A 25 6.35 12.61 12.84
CA ILE A 25 5.54 11.72 13.69
C ILE A 25 6.46 11.11 14.74
N ALA A 26 6.10 11.22 16.02
CA ALA A 26 6.91 10.66 17.10
C ALA A 26 6.81 9.12 17.12
N ASP A 27 7.80 8.44 17.71
CA ASP A 27 7.82 6.96 17.77
C ASP A 27 6.70 6.38 18.66
N ASP A 28 6.15 7.17 19.58
CA ASP A 28 5.05 6.84 20.47
C ASP A 28 3.68 7.34 19.96
N ASP A 29 3.62 7.88 18.74
CA ASP A 29 2.36 8.35 18.17
C ASP A 29 1.42 7.15 17.88
N PRO A 30 0.17 7.17 18.38
CA PRO A 30 -0.77 6.06 18.23
C PRO A 30 -1.14 5.76 16.76
N THR A 31 -0.90 6.70 15.85
CA THR A 31 -1.12 6.49 14.41
C THR A 31 -0.22 5.37 13.87
N LEU A 32 1.00 5.21 14.40
CA LEU A 32 1.92 4.14 13.97
C LEU A 32 1.37 2.76 14.34
N GLU A 33 0.86 2.61 15.56
CA GLU A 33 0.22 1.38 16.01
C GLU A 33 -1.06 1.10 15.22
N CYS A 34 -1.91 2.12 15.01
CA CYS A 34 -3.14 1.98 14.24
C CYS A 34 -2.87 1.49 12.80
N CYS A 35 -1.87 2.08 12.12
CA CYS A 35 -1.49 1.66 10.77
C CYS A 35 -0.92 0.23 10.75
N PHE A 36 -0.11 -0.13 11.75
CA PHE A 36 0.45 -1.47 11.87
C PHE A 36 -0.63 -2.54 12.10
N GLN A 37 -1.56 -2.30 13.03
CA GLN A 37 -2.66 -3.24 13.30
C GLN A 37 -3.59 -3.36 12.08
N SER A 38 -3.90 -2.24 11.42
CA SER A 38 -4.70 -2.27 10.18
C SER A 38 -4.02 -3.10 9.08
N ALA A 39 -2.69 -3.05 8.99
CA ALA A 39 -1.93 -3.84 8.03
C ALA A 39 -1.88 -5.33 8.38
N MET A 40 -1.81 -5.66 9.67
CA MET A 40 -1.95 -7.03 10.14
C MET A 40 -3.31 -7.61 9.71
N GLU A 41 -4.41 -6.87 9.92
CA GLU A 41 -5.75 -7.31 9.50
C GLU A 41 -5.92 -7.40 7.97
N LEU A 42 -5.30 -6.49 7.21
CA LEU A 42 -5.41 -6.49 5.76
C LEU A 42 -4.64 -7.67 5.11
N ILE A 43 -3.43 -7.97 5.60
CA ILE A 43 -2.58 -8.96 4.98
C ILE A 43 -3.02 -10.36 5.41
N PRO A 44 -3.37 -11.26 4.48
CA PRO A 44 -3.94 -12.54 4.85
C PRO A 44 -3.03 -13.39 5.73
N HIS A 45 -3.60 -13.87 6.82
CA HIS A 45 -3.03 -14.86 7.73
C HIS A 45 -3.41 -16.28 7.30
N ASP A 46 -2.59 -17.28 7.67
CA ASP A 46 -2.84 -18.71 7.42
C ASP A 46 -2.98 -19.17 5.95
N GLN A 47 -2.75 -18.28 4.98
CA GLN A 47 -2.86 -18.58 3.54
C GLN A 47 -1.52 -18.92 2.86
N GLY A 48 -0.50 -19.24 3.66
CA GLY A 48 0.80 -19.69 3.16
C GLY A 48 1.86 -18.60 2.97
N LEU A 49 1.49 -17.31 2.89
CA LEU A 49 2.46 -16.21 2.80
C LEU A 49 3.40 -16.17 4.01
N GLU A 50 2.89 -16.51 5.19
CA GLU A 50 3.66 -16.61 6.44
C GLU A 50 4.80 -17.64 6.41
N ARG A 51 4.78 -18.58 5.44
CA ARG A 51 5.88 -19.52 5.21
C ARG A 51 7.10 -18.85 4.56
N LEU A 52 6.94 -17.64 4.04
CA LEU A 52 7.99 -16.79 3.47
C LEU A 52 8.21 -15.59 4.38
N PRO A 53 8.86 -15.76 5.55
CA PRO A 53 8.80 -14.79 6.65
C PRO A 53 9.36 -13.42 6.28
N VAL A 54 10.38 -13.33 5.42
CA VAL A 54 10.92 -12.04 4.94
C VAL A 54 9.92 -11.32 4.05
N ILE A 55 9.27 -12.03 3.14
CA ILE A 55 8.28 -11.45 2.22
C ILE A 55 7.06 -11.02 3.02
N TYR A 56 6.57 -11.88 3.90
CA TYR A 56 5.42 -11.58 4.76
C TYR A 56 5.63 -10.32 5.60
N VAL A 57 6.75 -10.24 6.32
CA VAL A 57 7.10 -9.06 7.14
C VAL A 57 7.20 -7.79 6.29
N ARG A 58 7.85 -7.90 5.13
CA ARG A 58 7.98 -6.75 4.21
C ARG A 58 6.62 -6.31 3.67
N THR A 59 5.73 -7.23 3.35
CA THR A 59 4.37 -6.94 2.87
C THR A 59 3.55 -6.22 3.95
N VAL A 60 3.59 -6.70 5.20
CA VAL A 60 2.91 -6.03 6.33
C VAL A 60 3.44 -4.62 6.54
N TYR A 61 4.77 -4.43 6.54
CA TYR A 61 5.36 -3.10 6.72
C TYR A 61 5.05 -2.16 5.56
N ASN A 62 5.03 -2.66 4.32
CA ASN A 62 4.63 -1.87 3.16
C ASN A 62 3.14 -1.48 3.22
N ALA A 63 2.26 -2.37 3.69
CA ALA A 63 0.84 -2.05 3.87
C ALA A 63 0.64 -0.98 4.95
N ALA A 64 1.30 -1.14 6.10
CA ALA A 64 1.27 -0.16 7.18
C ALA A 64 1.85 1.20 6.74
N ALA A 65 2.91 1.19 5.92
CA ALA A 65 3.51 2.38 5.35
C ALA A 65 2.58 3.09 4.35
N SER A 66 1.86 2.32 3.52
CA SER A 66 0.83 2.86 2.62
C SER A 66 -0.29 3.52 3.42
N PHE A 67 -0.78 2.88 4.49
CA PHE A 67 -1.76 3.48 5.39
C PHE A 67 -1.24 4.75 6.05
N LEU A 68 -0.02 4.72 6.58
CA LEU A 68 0.60 5.90 7.19
C LEU A 68 0.69 7.05 6.18
N LEU A 69 1.14 6.78 4.96
CA LEU A 69 1.27 7.78 3.92
C LEU A 69 -0.07 8.38 3.50
N ASN A 70 -1.14 7.59 3.47
CA ASN A 70 -2.47 8.04 3.08
C ASN A 70 -3.22 8.75 4.21
N PHE A 71 -3.07 8.31 5.46
CA PHE A 71 -3.92 8.75 6.57
C PHE A 71 -3.20 9.60 7.63
N ALA A 72 -1.86 9.60 7.70
CA ALA A 72 -1.17 10.39 8.71
C ALA A 72 -1.46 11.89 8.57
N PRO A 73 -1.79 12.57 9.67
CA PRO A 73 -2.00 14.01 9.68
C PRO A 73 -0.66 14.77 9.58
N GLY A 74 -0.74 16.08 9.34
CA GLY A 74 0.42 16.98 9.37
C GLY A 74 0.95 17.40 8.00
N SER A 75 1.64 18.55 7.99
CA SER A 75 2.16 19.19 6.77
C SER A 75 3.22 18.34 6.08
N TRP A 76 4.09 17.65 6.83
CA TRP A 76 5.13 16.81 6.28
C TRP A 76 4.56 15.68 5.39
N PHE A 77 3.55 14.96 5.89
CA PHE A 77 2.87 13.92 5.10
C PHE A 77 2.03 14.51 3.97
N ALA A 78 1.43 15.68 4.16
CA ALA A 78 0.74 16.38 3.07
C ALA A 78 1.70 16.73 1.92
N ASP A 79 2.90 17.21 2.22
CA ASP A 79 3.90 17.54 1.22
C ASP A 79 4.53 16.29 0.59
N LEU A 80 4.70 15.22 1.36
CA LEU A 80 5.11 13.92 0.82
C LEU A 80 4.06 13.36 -0.16
N ARG A 81 2.77 13.40 0.20
CA ARG A 81 1.66 13.02 -0.69
C ARG A 81 1.67 13.84 -1.97
N LYS A 82 1.86 15.15 -1.89
CA LYS A 82 2.00 16.03 -3.08
C LYS A 82 3.22 15.64 -3.92
N LYS A 83 4.38 15.42 -3.32
CA LYS A 83 5.62 15.02 -4.01
C LYS A 83 5.45 13.71 -4.77
N LEU A 84 4.71 12.77 -4.18
CA LEU A 84 4.37 11.49 -4.78
C LEU A 84 3.16 11.57 -5.73
N ASN A 85 2.55 12.74 -5.90
CA ASN A 85 1.33 12.98 -6.68
C ASN A 85 0.14 12.08 -6.27
N LEU A 86 0.06 11.72 -4.99
CA LEU A 86 -1.04 10.94 -4.42
C LEU A 86 -2.28 11.83 -4.29
N GLY A 87 -3.42 11.38 -4.82
CA GLY A 87 -4.67 12.14 -4.85
C GLY A 87 -5.10 12.60 -6.25
N LYS A 88 -4.22 12.48 -7.25
CA LYS A 88 -4.67 12.32 -8.64
C LYS A 88 -4.80 10.83 -8.85
N LEU A 89 -6.03 10.30 -8.90
CA LEU A 89 -6.24 8.93 -9.34
C LEU A 89 -5.61 8.81 -10.73
N ALA A 90 -4.38 8.30 -10.80
CA ALA A 90 -3.69 8.05 -12.05
C ALA A 90 -4.30 6.78 -12.62
N THR A 91 -5.52 6.91 -13.14
CA THR A 91 -6.05 6.03 -14.17
C THR A 91 -5.14 6.18 -15.37
N GLY A 92 -4.01 5.48 -15.32
CA GLY A 92 -3.03 5.42 -16.38
C GLY A 92 -3.61 4.68 -17.58
N ILE A 93 -4.51 5.35 -18.31
CA ILE A 93 -4.61 5.27 -19.76
C ILE A 93 -4.82 6.72 -20.24
N ILE A 94 -3.76 7.52 -20.17
CA ILE A 94 -3.66 8.67 -21.06
C ILE A 94 -3.27 8.07 -22.41
N SER A 95 -4.26 7.61 -23.17
CA SER A 95 -4.06 7.39 -24.60
C SER A 95 -3.82 8.76 -25.21
N ALA A 96 -2.79 8.88 -26.05
CA ALA A 96 -2.53 10.07 -26.82
C ALA A 96 -3.85 10.57 -27.42
N ALA A 97 -4.25 11.78 -27.05
CA ALA A 97 -5.36 12.48 -27.69
C ALA A 97 -4.87 12.88 -29.10
N ALA A 98 -4.94 11.94 -30.04
CA ALA A 98 -4.71 12.17 -31.45
C ALA A 98 -5.99 11.80 -32.21
N ASP A 99 -6.73 12.86 -32.51
CA ASP A 99 -7.81 13.04 -33.45
C ASP A 99 -9.15 12.28 -33.28
N GLN A 100 -10.20 13.06 -33.47
CA GLN A 100 -11.61 12.76 -33.24
C GLN A 100 -12.09 11.60 -34.13
N GLY A 101 -12.38 10.42 -33.57
CA GLY A 101 -13.12 9.41 -34.33
C GLY A 101 -13.20 7.98 -33.82
N THR A 102 -12.51 7.59 -32.73
CA THR A 102 -12.64 6.24 -32.20
C THR A 102 -13.11 6.28 -30.75
N SER A 103 -14.34 5.82 -30.52
CA SER A 103 -14.85 5.50 -29.19
C SER A 103 -14.00 4.38 -28.58
N GLY A 104 -12.90 4.76 -27.94
CA GLY A 104 -12.09 3.84 -27.14
C GLY A 104 -12.88 3.45 -25.90
N SER A 105 -13.60 2.33 -25.97
CA SER A 105 -14.06 1.65 -24.76
C SER A 105 -12.83 1.27 -23.94
N ILE A 106 -12.79 1.71 -22.69
CA ILE A 106 -11.74 1.33 -21.73
C ILE A 106 -11.94 -0.16 -21.45
N THR A 107 -11.14 -1.02 -22.08
CA THR A 107 -11.04 -2.42 -21.68
C THR A 107 -10.26 -2.46 -20.36
N ILE A 108 -11.00 -2.33 -19.24
CA ILE A 108 -10.49 -2.65 -17.92
C ILE A 108 -10.13 -4.14 -17.96
N SER A 109 -8.85 -4.46 -17.82
CA SER A 109 -8.39 -5.85 -17.71
C SER A 109 -9.15 -6.52 -16.55
N ASP A 110 -9.63 -7.76 -16.71
CA ASP A 110 -10.38 -8.48 -15.66
C ASP A 110 -9.64 -8.52 -14.31
N ALA A 111 -8.30 -8.44 -14.33
CA ALA A 111 -7.47 -8.34 -13.12
C ALA A 111 -7.64 -7.02 -12.34
N LEU A 112 -8.05 -5.93 -13.01
CA LEU A 112 -8.35 -4.64 -12.40
C LEU A 112 -9.83 -4.52 -11.98
N SER A 113 -10.72 -5.32 -12.57
CA SER A 113 -12.16 -5.31 -12.26
C SER A 113 -12.48 -5.84 -10.86
N ASN A 114 -11.60 -6.67 -10.29
CA ASN A 114 -11.76 -7.23 -8.94
C ASN A 114 -11.07 -6.40 -7.84
N LEU A 115 -10.55 -5.21 -8.17
CA LEU A 115 -9.87 -4.36 -7.20
C LEU A 115 -10.84 -3.60 -6.32
N SER A 116 -10.59 -3.64 -5.00
CA SER A 116 -11.25 -2.70 -4.09
C SER A 116 -10.72 -1.27 -4.33
N LEU A 117 -11.48 -0.25 -3.91
CA LEU A 117 -11.02 1.13 -3.95
C LEU A 117 -9.71 1.32 -3.17
N LEU A 118 -9.51 0.53 -2.11
CA LEU A 118 -8.30 0.53 -1.32
C LEU A 118 -7.10 -0.01 -2.12
N ASP A 119 -7.28 -1.07 -2.90
CA ASP A 119 -6.20 -1.59 -3.76
C ASP A 119 -5.82 -0.59 -4.86
N LEU A 120 -6.80 0.11 -5.44
CA LEU A 120 -6.54 1.18 -6.42
C LEU A 120 -5.80 2.36 -5.80
N GLN A 121 -6.02 2.63 -4.51
CA GLN A 121 -5.27 3.63 -3.76
C GLN A 121 -3.84 3.15 -3.46
N MET A 122 -3.67 1.89 -3.06
CA MET A 122 -2.36 1.28 -2.84
C MET A 122 -1.51 1.23 -4.12
N LEU A 123 -2.13 1.05 -5.28
CA LEU A 123 -1.43 1.14 -6.57
C LEU A 123 -0.87 2.53 -6.88
N GLN A 124 -1.27 3.59 -6.17
CA GLN A 124 -0.72 4.93 -6.41
C GLN A 124 0.59 5.16 -5.67
N ASP A 125 0.74 4.60 -4.47
CA ASP A 125 1.91 4.83 -3.63
C ASP A 125 2.96 3.72 -3.76
N PRO A 126 4.26 4.03 -3.55
CA PRO A 126 5.34 3.09 -3.82
C PRO A 126 5.32 1.86 -2.90
N TYR A 127 4.75 1.95 -1.70
CA TYR A 127 4.68 0.84 -0.75
C TYR A 127 3.48 -0.05 -1.05
N GLY A 128 2.30 0.55 -1.27
CA GLY A 128 1.09 -0.15 -1.64
C GLY A 128 1.24 -0.95 -2.94
N ARG A 129 1.98 -0.44 -3.93
CA ARG A 129 2.30 -1.20 -5.16
C ARG A 129 3.02 -2.52 -4.88
N GLN A 130 3.93 -2.54 -3.91
CA GLN A 130 4.66 -3.76 -3.55
C GLN A 130 3.72 -4.76 -2.86
N VAL A 131 2.78 -4.28 -2.04
CA VAL A 131 1.75 -5.10 -1.42
C VAL A 131 0.90 -5.76 -2.49
N VAL A 132 0.35 -4.97 -3.41
CA VAL A 132 -0.49 -5.47 -4.50
C VAL A 132 0.27 -6.47 -5.37
N ALA A 133 1.55 -6.24 -5.67
CA ALA A 133 2.36 -7.19 -6.42
C ALA A 133 2.49 -8.57 -5.73
N VAL A 134 2.67 -8.58 -4.40
CA VAL A 134 2.73 -9.83 -3.62
C VAL A 134 1.37 -10.50 -3.55
N LEU A 135 0.30 -9.75 -3.29
CA LEU A 135 -1.06 -10.28 -3.21
C LEU A 135 -1.54 -10.83 -4.56
N MET A 136 -1.22 -10.16 -5.68
CA MET A 136 -1.51 -10.66 -7.03
C MET A 136 -0.80 -11.99 -7.33
N GLN A 137 0.41 -12.21 -6.80
CA GLN A 137 1.10 -13.50 -6.94
C GLN A 137 0.43 -14.64 -6.15
N MET A 138 -0.37 -14.31 -5.12
CA MET A 138 -1.13 -15.30 -4.35
C MET A 138 -2.39 -15.79 -5.09
N GLY A 139 -2.78 -15.16 -6.20
CA GLY A 139 -3.91 -15.61 -7.04
C GLY A 139 -5.29 -15.33 -6.45
N THR A 140 -6.25 -16.24 -6.65
CA THR A 140 -7.69 -16.07 -6.35
C THR A 140 -8.06 -15.85 -4.88
N VAL A 141 -7.08 -15.86 -3.97
CA VAL A 141 -7.32 -15.57 -2.55
C VAL A 141 -7.33 -14.07 -2.25
N TRP A 142 -6.87 -13.26 -3.20
CA TRP A 142 -6.96 -11.81 -3.16
C TRP A 142 -8.37 -11.34 -3.54
N GLY A 143 -8.98 -10.53 -2.66
CA GLY A 143 -10.37 -10.07 -2.80
C GLY A 143 -11.41 -10.85 -1.97
N TYR A 144 -10.99 -11.90 -1.24
CA TYR A 144 -11.86 -12.58 -0.28
C TYR A 144 -11.96 -11.77 1.02
N THR A 145 -13.03 -11.01 1.19
CA THR A 145 -13.53 -10.64 2.52
C THR A 145 -14.44 -11.76 3.03
N PRO A 146 -14.27 -12.28 4.27
CA PRO A 146 -15.21 -13.22 4.87
C PRO A 146 -16.66 -12.70 4.88
#